data_AF-A0A370MW49-F1
#
_entry.id   AF-A0A370MW49-F1
#
_cell.length_a   1.000
_cell.length_b   1.000
_cell.length_c   1.000
_cell.angle_alpha   90.00
_cell.angle_beta   90.00
_cell.angle_gamma   90.00
#
_symmetry.space_group_name_H-M   'P 1'
#
loop_
_entity.id
_entity.type
_entity.pdbx_description
1 polymer ?
#
loop_
_entity_poly.entity_id
_entity_poly.type
_entity_poly.pdbx_seq_one_letter_code
_entity_poly.pdbx_strand_id
1 'polypeptide(L)'
;MTHAQPDCSDGCVVPSPEVITALKDLYIVSSALAQRGAYAQEIRDVQWRTMAQRAHEAKTALDQHGERAETHAIVVLRQMTKVCQNLVDRHAARQEIPVAVWREVGRLGRDAYECVNLTAPRERRADA
;
A
#
# COMPACT_ATOMS: atom_id res chain seq x y z
N MET A 1 22.76 -18.70 -26.91
CA MET A 1 22.61 -18.52 -25.45
C MET A 1 21.13 -18.29 -25.19
N THR A 2 20.43 -19.34 -24.79
CA THR A 2 18.99 -19.33 -24.59
C THR A 2 18.69 -18.60 -23.29
N HIS A 3 18.00 -17.46 -23.37
CA HIS A 3 17.47 -16.80 -22.17
C HIS A 3 16.40 -17.72 -21.59
N ALA A 4 16.76 -18.46 -20.53
CA ALA A 4 15.81 -19.16 -19.70
C ALA A 4 14.84 -18.11 -19.15
N GLN A 5 13.61 -18.10 -19.67
CA GLN A 5 12.50 -17.48 -18.96
C GLN A 5 12.39 -18.22 -17.62
N PRO A 6 12.26 -17.51 -16.49
CA PRO A 6 11.92 -18.19 -15.26
C PRO A 6 10.57 -18.87 -15.49
N ASP A 7 10.57 -20.19 -15.38
CA ASP A 7 9.39 -21.03 -15.38
C ASP A 7 8.50 -20.54 -14.22
N CYS A 8 7.48 -19.74 -14.54
CA CYS A 8 6.37 -19.46 -13.63
C CYS A 8 5.48 -20.71 -13.57
N SER A 9 6.06 -21.82 -13.12
CA SER A 9 5.42 -23.12 -13.00
C SER A 9 5.43 -23.56 -11.54
N ASP A 10 4.86 -22.73 -10.67
CA ASP A 10 4.08 -23.15 -9.51
C ASP A 10 3.26 -21.96 -9.00
N GLY A 11 1.93 -22.05 -9.16
CA GLY A 11 0.92 -21.11 -8.66
C GLY A 11 1.33 -19.65 -8.45
N CYS A 12 1.55 -18.87 -9.52
CA CYS A 12 1.54 -17.41 -9.40
C CYS A 12 0.15 -16.97 -8.93
N VAL A 13 -0.08 -16.95 -7.62
CA VAL A 13 -1.35 -16.50 -7.09
C VAL A 13 -1.42 -15.00 -7.28
N VAL A 14 -2.24 -14.59 -8.23
CA VAL A 14 -2.52 -13.18 -8.49
C VAL A 14 -3.41 -12.66 -7.36
N PRO A 15 -3.04 -11.56 -6.69
CA PRO A 15 -3.90 -10.94 -5.68
C PRO A 15 -5.23 -10.53 -6.32
N SER A 16 -6.33 -10.58 -5.58
CA SER A 16 -7.61 -10.16 -6.17
C SER A 16 -7.56 -8.67 -6.55
N PRO A 17 -8.32 -8.23 -7.58
CA PRO A 17 -8.36 -6.84 -8.00
C PRO A 17 -8.72 -5.86 -6.86
N GLU A 18 -9.53 -6.31 -5.91
CA GLU A 18 -9.92 -5.55 -4.71
C GLU A 18 -8.72 -5.27 -3.80
N VAL A 19 -7.84 -6.27 -3.60
CA VAL A 19 -6.60 -6.10 -2.83
C VAL A 19 -5.67 -5.11 -3.51
N ILE A 20 -5.51 -5.21 -4.84
CA ILE A 20 -4.66 -4.27 -5.60
C ILE A 20 -5.23 -2.85 -5.56
N THR A 21 -6.54 -2.70 -5.69
CA THR A 21 -7.21 -1.40 -5.62
C THR A 21 -7.05 -0.78 -4.23
N ALA A 22 -7.30 -1.55 -3.16
CA ALA A 22 -7.11 -1.10 -1.79
C ALA A 22 -5.67 -0.71 -1.50
N LEU A 23 -4.70 -1.50 -1.98
CA LEU A 23 -3.28 -1.18 -1.85
C LEU A 23 -2.92 0.11 -2.56
N LYS A 24 -3.40 0.32 -3.78
CA LYS A 24 -3.17 1.54 -4.55
C LYS A 24 -3.76 2.77 -3.86
N ASP A 25 -5.00 2.69 -3.40
CA ASP A 25 -5.69 3.79 -2.73
C ASP A 25 -4.99 4.17 -1.42
N LEU A 26 -4.64 3.17 -0.60
CA LEU A 26 -3.92 3.40 0.65
C LEU A 26 -2.52 3.94 0.40
N TYR A 27 -1.81 3.46 -0.63
CA TYR A 27 -0.52 3.97 -1.08
C TYR A 27 -0.56 5.46 -1.42
N ILE A 28 -1.53 5.88 -2.24
CA ILE A 28 -1.64 7.27 -2.69
C ILE A 28 -1.83 8.21 -1.49
N VAL A 29 -2.78 7.88 -0.62
CA VAL A 29 -3.11 8.73 0.52
C VAL A 29 -1.97 8.72 1.53
N SER A 30 -1.43 7.55 1.86
CA SER A 30 -0.35 7.43 2.85
C SER A 30 0.94 8.13 2.42
N SER A 31 1.30 8.06 1.14
CA SER A 31 2.48 8.76 0.61
C SER A 31 2.33 10.29 0.68
N ALA A 32 1.14 10.81 0.35
CA ALA A 32 0.88 12.25 0.42
C ALA A 32 0.94 12.78 1.87
N LEU A 33 0.43 12.02 2.85
CA LEU A 33 0.52 12.39 4.26
C LEU A 33 1.95 12.23 4.79
N ALA A 34 2.66 11.18 4.39
CA ALA A 34 4.04 10.95 4.79
C ALA A 34 4.98 12.08 4.34
N GLN A 35 4.80 12.60 3.12
CA GLN A 35 5.55 13.76 2.65
C GLN A 35 5.32 14.97 3.55
N ARG A 36 4.05 15.32 3.81
CA ARG A 36 3.71 16.45 4.69
C ARG A 36 4.27 16.27 6.10
N GLY A 37 4.06 15.10 6.69
CA GLY A 37 4.53 14.78 8.04
C GLY A 37 6.06 14.78 8.16
N ALA A 38 6.78 14.29 7.15
CA ALA A 38 8.24 14.31 7.14
C ALA A 38 8.83 15.73 7.09
N TYR A 39 8.10 16.67 6.46
CA TYR A 39 8.49 18.07 6.38
C TYR A 39 7.78 18.97 7.41
N ALA A 40 7.17 18.38 8.45
CA ALA A 40 6.41 19.09 9.49
C ALA A 40 5.36 20.07 8.95
N GLN A 41 4.79 19.76 7.78
CA GLN A 41 3.71 20.52 7.18
C GLN A 41 2.37 20.12 7.79
N GLU A 42 1.45 21.07 7.84
CA GLU A 42 0.08 20.83 8.31
C GLU A 42 -0.59 19.71 7.49
N ILE A 43 -1.20 18.77 8.19
CA ILE A 43 -2.09 17.75 7.62
C ILE A 43 -3.51 18.08 8.09
N ARG A 44 -4.37 18.44 7.15
CA ARG A 44 -5.74 18.89 7.44
C ARG A 44 -6.61 17.71 7.89
N ASP A 45 -7.62 17.97 8.71
CA ASP A 45 -8.56 16.95 9.20
C ASP A 45 -9.21 16.12 8.09
N VAL A 46 -9.50 16.73 6.95
CA VAL A 46 -10.03 16.00 5.79
C VAL A 46 -9.06 14.93 5.29
N GLN A 47 -7.75 15.20 5.32
CA GLN A 47 -6.71 14.26 4.90
C GLN A 47 -6.59 13.10 5.90
N TRP A 48 -6.71 13.39 7.20
CA TRP A 48 -6.77 12.36 8.25
C TRP A 48 -8.01 11.47 8.12
N ARG A 49 -9.19 12.05 7.86
CA ARG A 49 -10.41 11.27 7.59
C ARG A 49 -10.29 10.40 6.35
N THR A 50 -9.68 10.91 5.28
CA THR A 50 -9.42 10.09 4.09
C THR A 50 -8.46 8.93 4.39
N MET A 51 -7.40 9.15 5.17
CA MET A 51 -6.51 8.06 5.61
C MET A 51 -7.27 7.00 6.39
N ALA A 52 -8.09 7.41 7.37
CA ALA A 52 -8.90 6.50 8.17
C ALA A 52 -9.84 5.66 7.31
N GLN A 53 -10.52 6.30 6.35
CA GLN A 53 -11.42 5.63 5.42
C GLN A 53 -10.67 4.59 4.57
N ARG A 54 -9.52 4.95 3.98
CA ARG A 54 -8.74 4.01 3.14
C ARG A 54 -8.11 2.88 3.94
N ALA A 55 -7.68 3.12 5.17
CA ALA A 55 -7.20 2.06 6.06
C ALA A 55 -8.33 1.08 6.40
N HIS A 56 -9.56 1.58 6.64
CA HIS A 56 -10.72 0.74 6.86
C HIS A 56 -11.09 -0.10 5.63
N GLU A 57 -11.13 0.49 4.44
CA GLU A 57 -11.37 -0.22 3.18
C GLU A 57 -10.31 -1.29 2.91
N ALA A 58 -9.04 -0.99 3.16
CA ALA A 58 -7.94 -1.94 3.04
C ALA A 58 -8.09 -3.12 4.01
N LYS A 59 -8.48 -2.86 5.26
CA LYS A 59 -8.79 -3.92 6.21
C LYS A 59 -9.94 -4.80 5.72
N THR A 60 -11.03 -4.19 5.24
CA THR A 60 -12.17 -4.94 4.70
C THR A 60 -11.78 -5.81 3.51
N ALA A 61 -10.95 -5.30 2.59
CA ALA A 61 -10.43 -6.10 1.47
C ALA A 61 -9.56 -7.28 1.95
N LEU A 62 -8.75 -7.07 2.99
CA LEU A 62 -7.96 -8.13 3.61
C LEU A 62 -8.82 -9.19 4.30
N ASP A 63 -9.87 -8.78 5.01
CA ASP A 63 -10.77 -9.70 5.71
C ASP A 63 -11.58 -10.55 4.71
N GLN A 64 -11.91 -9.99 3.54
CA GLN A 64 -12.69 -10.69 2.50
C GLN A 64 -11.85 -11.57 1.56
N HIS A 65 -10.62 -11.15 1.26
CA HIS A 65 -9.80 -11.74 0.20
C HIS A 65 -8.40 -12.19 0.65
N GLY A 66 -7.95 -11.80 1.85
CA GLY A 66 -6.58 -11.97 2.33
C GLY A 66 -6.23 -13.37 2.86
N GLU A 67 -7.21 -14.24 3.12
CA GLU A 67 -6.97 -15.62 3.57
C GLU A 67 -6.73 -16.60 2.41
N ARG A 68 -7.06 -16.21 1.17
CA ARG A 68 -7.08 -17.15 0.02
C ARG A 68 -5.70 -17.46 -0.53
N ALA A 69 -4.71 -16.59 -0.32
CA ALA A 69 -3.30 -16.84 -0.60
C ALA A 69 -2.43 -15.71 -0.04
N GLU A 70 -1.29 -16.04 0.58
CA GLU A 70 -0.35 -15.05 1.10
C GLU A 70 0.56 -14.53 -0.04
N THR A 71 0.04 -13.56 -0.78
CA THR A 71 0.82 -12.85 -1.81
C THR A 71 1.61 -11.70 -1.19
N HIS A 72 2.70 -11.30 -1.85
CA HIS A 72 3.49 -10.14 -1.41
C HIS A 72 2.63 -8.87 -1.26
N ALA A 73 1.70 -8.64 -2.20
CA ALA A 73 0.77 -7.51 -2.14
C ALA A 73 -0.13 -7.53 -0.88
N ILE A 74 -0.59 -8.72 -0.46
CA ILE A 74 -1.38 -8.88 0.77
C ILE A 74 -0.53 -8.57 2.01
N VAL A 75 0.73 -9.02 2.04
CA VAL A 75 1.66 -8.72 3.14
C VAL A 75 1.90 -7.21 3.24
N VAL A 76 2.19 -6.55 2.11
CA VAL A 76 2.39 -5.09 2.08
C VAL A 76 1.11 -4.35 2.50
N LEU A 77 -0.06 -4.76 2.00
CA LEU A 77 -1.34 -4.16 2.38
C LEU A 77 -1.62 -4.28 3.88
N ARG A 78 -1.33 -5.45 4.50
CA ARG A 78 -1.47 -5.65 5.95
C ARG A 78 -0.56 -4.69 6.74
N GLN A 79 0.71 -4.59 6.35
CA GLN A 79 1.67 -3.71 7.01
C GLN A 79 1.26 -2.24 6.90
N MET A 80 0.89 -1.80 5.70
CA MET A 80 0.42 -0.43 5.47
C MET A 80 -0.85 -0.12 6.26
N THR A 81 -1.83 -1.01 6.24
CA THR A 81 -3.10 -0.86 6.97
C THR A 81 -2.81 -0.65 8.45
N LYS A 82 -1.95 -1.48 9.04
CA LYS A 82 -1.56 -1.38 10.45
C LYS A 82 -0.87 -0.05 10.78
N VAL A 83 0.09 0.38 9.97
CA VAL A 83 0.82 1.64 10.22
C VAL A 83 -0.10 2.85 10.04
N CYS A 84 -0.95 2.85 9.01
CA CYS A 84 -1.90 3.93 8.78
C CYS A 84 -2.97 4.02 9.89
N GLN A 85 -3.47 2.89 10.37
CA GLN A 85 -4.40 2.87 11.51
C GLN A 85 -3.74 3.44 12.77
N ASN A 86 -2.53 3.01 13.11
CA ASN A 86 -1.79 3.55 14.25
C ASN A 86 -1.55 5.06 14.14
N LEU A 87 -1.29 5.57 12.93
CA LEU A 87 -1.17 7.01 12.69
C LEU A 87 -2.48 7.76 12.95
N VAL A 88 -3.60 7.22 12.46
CA VAL A 88 -4.94 7.79 12.68
C VAL A 88 -5.29 7.77 14.17
N ASP A 89 -4.99 6.68 14.87
CA ASP A 89 -5.26 6.53 16.31
C ASP A 89 -4.45 7.55 17.12
N ARG A 90 -3.16 7.71 16.81
CA ARG A 90 -2.30 8.73 17.43
C ARG A 90 -2.81 10.13 17.18
N HIS A 91 -3.22 10.44 15.95
CA HIS A 91 -3.80 11.73 15.61
C HIS A 91 -5.08 12.00 16.40
N ALA A 92 -6.00 11.03 16.47
CA ALA A 92 -7.23 11.12 17.25
C ALA A 92 -6.96 11.34 18.75
N ALA A 93 -5.93 10.69 19.28
CA ALA A 93 -5.45 10.87 20.65
C ALA A 93 -4.62 12.16 20.87
N ARG A 94 -4.43 12.99 19.84
CA ARG A 94 -3.58 14.19 19.84
C ARG A 94 -2.14 13.91 20.30
N GLN A 95 -1.65 12.72 20.02
CA GLN A 95 -0.28 12.32 20.31
C GLN A 95 0.68 12.82 19.23
N GLU A 96 1.89 13.16 19.65
CA GLU A 96 2.96 13.50 18.71
C GLU A 96 3.30 12.29 17.83
N ILE A 97 3.52 12.56 16.54
CA ILE A 97 3.90 11.55 15.56
C ILE A 97 5.36 11.79 15.18
N PRO A 98 6.29 10.93 15.65
CA PRO A 98 7.70 11.08 15.34
C PRO A 98 7.97 10.99 13.84
N VAL A 99 8.94 11.77 13.35
CA VAL A 99 9.40 11.74 11.95
C VAL A 99 9.77 10.34 11.47
N ALA A 100 10.27 9.47 12.36
CA ALA A 100 10.58 8.08 12.04
C ALA A 100 9.34 7.29 11.55
N VAL A 101 8.16 7.59 12.09
CA VAL A 101 6.90 6.94 11.67
C VAL A 101 6.54 7.38 10.25
N TRP A 102 6.71 8.67 9.92
CA TRP A 102 6.49 9.18 8.56
C TRP A 102 7.44 8.57 7.53
N ARG A 103 8.72 8.36 7.92
CA ARG A 103 9.69 7.67 7.07
C ARG A 103 9.31 6.22 6.80
N GLU A 104 8.79 5.52 7.80
CA GLU A 104 8.33 4.14 7.65
C GLU A 104 7.13 4.04 6.70
N VAL A 105 6.17 4.96 6.80
CA VAL A 105 5.06 5.05 5.84
C VAL A 105 5.59 5.28 4.42
N GLY A 106 6.56 6.19 4.26
CA GLY A 106 7.18 6.44 2.96
C GLY A 106 7.96 5.24 2.42
N ARG A 107 8.55 4.41 3.28
CA ARG A 107 9.21 3.16 2.90
C ARG A 107 8.18 2.14 2.40
N LEU A 108 7.14 1.88 3.18
CA LEU A 108 6.04 0.98 2.81
C LEU A 108 5.30 1.44 1.54
N GLY A 109 5.18 2.76 1.34
CA GLY A 109 4.61 3.31 0.11
C GLY A 109 5.43 2.93 -1.13
N ARG A 110 6.76 2.86 -1.04
CA ARG A 110 7.59 2.38 -2.15
C ARG A 110 7.38 0.90 -2.42
N ASP A 111 7.35 0.06 -1.38
CA ASP A 111 7.08 -1.37 -1.51
C ASP A 111 5.70 -1.61 -2.18
N ALA A 112 4.70 -0.79 -1.84
CA ALA A 112 3.38 -0.82 -2.45
C ALA A 112 3.37 -0.37 -3.91
N TYR A 113 4.14 0.67 -4.25
CA TYR A 113 4.29 1.13 -5.63
C TYR A 113 4.87 0.01 -6.52
N GLU A 114 5.85 -0.74 -6.02
CA GLU A 114 6.40 -1.89 -6.74
C GLU A 114 5.32 -2.95 -6.98
N CYS A 115 4.53 -3.29 -5.96
CA CYS A 115 3.42 -4.25 -6.09
C CYS A 115 2.39 -3.81 -7.15
N VAL A 116 1.97 -2.55 -7.12
CA VAL A 116 0.91 -2.03 -8.01
C VAL A 116 1.39 -1.95 -9.46
N ASN A 117 2.64 -1.55 -9.72
CA ASN A 117 3.18 -1.47 -11.08
C ASN A 117 3.58 -2.82 -11.68
N LEU A 118 3.89 -3.82 -10.84
CA LEU A 118 4.14 -5.18 -11.31
C LEU A 118 2.86 -5.90 -11.75
N THR A 119 1.69 -5.51 -11.22
CA THR A 119 0.38 -6.05 -11.63
C THR A 119 -0.27 -5.33 -12.81
N ALA A 120 0.24 -4.18 -13.24
CA ALA A 120 -0.19 -3.60 -14.51
C ALA A 120 0.35 -4.50 -15.64
N PRO A 121 -0.46 -4.89 -16.65
CA PRO A 121 0.08 -5.49 -17.84
C PRO A 121 1.12 -4.52 -18.37
N ARG A 122 2.40 -4.91 -18.38
CA ARG A 122 3.38 -4.20 -19.21
C ARG A 122 2.81 -4.30 -20.62
N GLU A 123 2.21 -3.22 -21.11
CA GLU A 123 1.96 -3.07 -22.53
C GLU A 123 3.32 -3.26 -23.19
N ARG A 124 3.55 -4.47 -23.69
CA ARG A 124 4.59 -4.71 -24.67
C ARG A 124 4.19 -3.84 -25.83
N ARG A 125 4.80 -2.66 -25.94
CA ARG A 125 5.05 -2.05 -27.24
C ARG A 125 5.77 -3.14 -28.03
N ALA A 126 5.00 -3.87 -28.82
CA ALA A 126 5.51 -4.52 -29.99
C ALA A 126 5.95 -3.37 -30.89
N ASP A 127 7.25 -3.09 -30.90
CA ASP A 127 7.85 -2.36 -32.00
C ASP A 127 7.56 -3.19 -33.26
N ALA A 128 6.75 -2.60 -34.15
CA ALA A 128 6.53 -3.05 -35.51
C ALA A 128 7.23 -2.05 -36.45
#